data_AF-A0A7C1HBF8-F1
#
_entry.id   AF-A0A7C1HBF8-F1
#
_cell.length_a   1.000
_cell.length_b   1.000
_cell.length_c   1.000
_cell.angle_alpha   90.00
_cell.angle_beta   90.00
_cell.angle_gamma   90.00
#
_symmetry.space_group_name_H-M   'P 1'
#
loop_
_entity.id
_entity.type
_entity.pdbx_description
1 polymer ?
#
loop_
_entity_poly.entity_id
_entity_poly.type
_entity_poly.pdbx_seq_one_letter_code
_entity_poly.pdbx_strand_id
1 'polypeptide(L)'
;MPDLHDSKKHVLLNQAVDQFNAGAYFSCHETLENFWISEKGATRDLYKGILQIAVALFHKNRGNLRGAVRLLDSGAKLLEPFLPVFAGLDLGRLHDEALALCEVLESESRPELLEHPRIHFLKSRGETGPLLFSAPPSSSPQRPRRYVGQRGVVGEFIKPSPE
;
A
#
# COMPACT_ATOMS: atom_id res chain seq x y z
N MET A 1 -18.63 22.83 -4.79
CA MET A 1 -17.20 22.98 -5.13
C MET A 1 -16.46 21.90 -4.37
N PRO A 2 -15.84 20.91 -5.02
CA PRO A 2 -14.94 19.99 -4.31
C PRO A 2 -13.86 20.80 -3.60
N ASP A 3 -13.49 20.41 -2.37
CA ASP A 3 -12.38 21.06 -1.66
C ASP A 3 -11.10 20.93 -2.51
N LEU A 4 -10.28 21.98 -2.52
CA LEU A 4 -8.99 21.98 -3.22
C LEU A 4 -8.07 20.87 -2.67
N HIS A 5 -8.26 20.51 -1.39
CA HIS A 5 -7.59 19.37 -0.77
C HIS A 5 -8.00 18.03 -1.41
N ASP A 6 -9.30 17.81 -1.65
CA ASP A 6 -9.77 16.58 -2.28
C ASP A 6 -9.26 16.46 -3.73
N SER A 7 -9.21 17.58 -4.45
CA SER A 7 -8.71 17.61 -5.83
C SER A 7 -7.22 17.29 -5.93
N LYS A 8 -6.38 17.85 -5.03
CA LYS A 8 -4.96 17.51 -4.96
C LYS A 8 -4.72 16.06 -4.55
N LYS A 9 -5.53 15.53 -3.61
CA LYS A 9 -5.46 14.13 -3.19
C LYS A 9 -5.77 13.19 -4.35
N HIS A 10 -6.78 13.49 -5.17
CA HIS A 10 -7.08 12.71 -6.38
C HIS A 10 -5.91 12.68 -7.38
N VAL A 11 -5.28 13.83 -7.66
CA VAL A 11 -4.17 13.92 -8.63
C VAL A 11 -2.98 13.08 -8.17
N LEU A 12 -2.58 13.21 -6.90
CA LEU A 12 -1.43 12.50 -6.36
C LEU A 12 -1.72 10.99 -6.19
N LEU A 13 -2.97 10.59 -5.94
CA LEU A 13 -3.35 9.18 -5.87
C LEU A 13 -3.25 8.53 -7.25
N ASN A 14 -3.75 9.21 -8.29
CA ASN A 14 -3.59 8.75 -9.68
C ASN A 14 -2.11 8.60 -10.04
N GLN A 15 -1.28 9.59 -9.68
CA GLN A 15 0.17 9.52 -9.90
C GLN A 15 0.80 8.31 -9.19
N ALA A 16 0.44 8.05 -7.94
CA ALA A 16 0.94 6.89 -7.20
C ALA A 16 0.54 5.57 -7.88
N VAL A 17 -0.70 5.48 -8.38
CA VAL A 17 -1.20 4.32 -9.13
C VAL A 17 -0.45 4.13 -10.45
N ASP A 18 -0.21 5.20 -11.19
CA ASP A 18 0.55 5.15 -12.45
C ASP A 18 1.99 4.67 -12.20
N GLN A 19 2.65 5.21 -11.18
CA GLN A 19 3.99 4.78 -10.78
C GLN A 19 4.02 3.32 -10.34
N PHE A 20 3.04 2.88 -9.54
CA PHE A 20 2.92 1.48 -9.11
C PHE A 20 2.80 0.55 -10.31
N ASN A 21 1.86 0.86 -11.21
CA ASN A 21 1.57 0.05 -12.40
C ASN A 21 2.69 0.07 -13.44
N ALA A 22 3.55 1.09 -13.43
CA ALA A 22 4.76 1.16 -14.26
C ALA A 22 5.97 0.42 -13.63
N GLY A 23 5.82 -0.15 -12.43
CA GLY A 23 6.93 -0.77 -11.69
C GLY A 23 7.92 0.23 -11.07
N ALA A 24 7.59 1.53 -11.07
CA ALA A 24 8.37 2.60 -10.46
C ALA A 24 8.13 2.67 -8.93
N TYR A 25 8.33 1.53 -8.25
CA TYR A 25 7.93 1.34 -6.86
C TYR A 25 8.60 2.30 -5.86
N PHE A 26 9.83 2.73 -6.14
CA PHE A 26 10.52 3.73 -5.30
C PHE A 26 9.84 5.11 -5.40
N SER A 27 9.53 5.56 -6.62
CA SER A 27 8.81 6.82 -6.83
C SER A 27 7.37 6.76 -6.31
N CYS A 28 6.73 5.58 -6.42
CA CYS A 28 5.43 5.31 -5.81
C CYS A 28 5.50 5.46 -4.29
N HIS A 29 6.52 4.89 -3.64
CA HIS A 29 6.77 5.05 -2.20
C HIS A 29 6.89 6.53 -1.81
N GLU A 30 7.73 7.31 -2.50
CA GLU A 30 7.92 8.73 -2.17
C GLU A 30 6.61 9.53 -2.33
N THR A 31 5.82 9.21 -3.35
CA THR A 31 4.52 9.86 -3.56
C THR A 31 3.53 9.50 -2.45
N LEU A 32 3.44 8.22 -2.06
CA LEU A 32 2.53 7.74 -1.00
C LEU A 32 2.97 8.13 0.42
N GLU A 33 4.27 8.30 0.67
CA GLU A 33 4.78 8.70 1.98
C GLU A 33 4.25 10.09 2.38
N ASN A 34 4.18 11.02 1.42
CA ASN A 34 3.60 12.35 1.62
C ASN A 34 2.11 12.30 2.04
N PHE A 35 1.33 11.39 1.45
CA PHE A 35 -0.05 11.14 1.89
C PHE A 35 -0.10 10.53 3.27
N TRP A 36 0.68 9.48 3.49
CA TRP A 36 0.68 8.77 4.76
C TRP A 36 1.00 9.72 5.91
N ILE A 37 2.00 10.59 5.77
CA ILE A 37 2.39 11.56 6.79
C ILE A 37 1.27 12.57 7.07
N SER A 38 0.63 13.09 6.02
CA SER A 38 -0.38 14.15 6.12
C SER A 38 -1.79 13.66 6.48
N GLU A 39 -2.10 12.38 6.28
CA GLU A 39 -3.43 11.82 6.49
C GLU A 39 -3.71 11.46 7.96
N LYS A 40 -4.96 11.64 8.37
CA LYS A 40 -5.48 11.30 9.70
C LYS A 40 -6.63 10.29 9.59
N GLY A 41 -6.86 9.56 10.68
CA GLY A 41 -7.95 8.57 10.74
C GLY A 41 -7.65 7.31 9.94
N ALA A 42 -8.69 6.51 9.69
CA ALA A 42 -8.54 5.17 9.11
C ALA A 42 -7.91 5.21 7.70
N THR A 43 -8.18 6.22 6.88
CA THR A 43 -7.64 6.35 5.51
C THR A 43 -6.10 6.39 5.47
N ARG A 44 -5.44 6.71 6.60
CA ARG A 44 -3.99 6.61 6.72
C ARG A 44 -3.49 5.17 6.54
N ASP A 45 -4.25 4.18 7.03
CA ASP A 45 -3.89 2.77 6.94
C ASP A 45 -4.02 2.24 5.51
N LEU A 46 -5.00 2.74 4.74
CA LEU A 46 -5.10 2.46 3.31
C LEU A 46 -3.82 2.84 2.56
N TYR A 47 -3.36 4.10 2.70
CA TYR A 47 -2.16 4.56 2.00
C TYR A 47 -0.91 3.81 2.46
N LYS A 48 -0.84 3.49 3.76
CA LYS A 48 0.23 2.66 4.30
C LYS A 48 0.20 1.24 3.71
N GLY A 49 -0.97 0.65 3.51
CA GLY A 49 -1.14 -0.66 2.89
C GLY A 49 -0.62 -0.69 1.45
N ILE A 50 -1.06 0.25 0.61
CA ILE A 50 -0.60 0.39 -0.77
C ILE A 50 0.92 0.63 -0.82
N LEU A 51 1.43 1.51 0.06
CA LEU A 51 2.86 1.80 0.17
C LEU A 51 3.66 0.53 0.54
N GLN A 52 3.19 -0.25 1.51
CA GLN A 52 3.87 -1.49 1.90
C GLN A 52 3.90 -2.50 0.75
N ILE A 53 2.81 -2.64 -0.02
CA ILE A 53 2.80 -3.51 -1.21
C ILE A 53 3.81 -3.00 -2.25
N ALA A 54 3.88 -1.69 -2.51
CA ALA A 54 4.86 -1.12 -3.44
C ALA A 54 6.31 -1.44 -3.00
N VAL A 55 6.63 -1.23 -1.71
CA VAL A 55 7.94 -1.55 -1.15
C VAL A 55 8.21 -3.05 -1.19
N ALA A 56 7.20 -3.90 -1.02
CA ALA A 56 7.34 -5.35 -1.15
C ALA A 56 7.79 -5.76 -2.57
N LEU A 57 7.19 -5.17 -3.60
CA LEU A 57 7.57 -5.43 -4.99
C LEU A 57 8.97 -4.90 -5.31
N PHE A 58 9.36 -3.76 -4.72
CA PHE A 58 10.74 -3.29 -4.77
C PHE A 58 11.73 -4.27 -4.11
N HIS A 59 11.39 -4.84 -2.94
CA HIS A 59 12.19 -5.86 -2.26
C HIS A 59 12.31 -7.13 -3.09
N LYS A 60 11.20 -7.61 -3.68
CA LYS A 60 11.19 -8.75 -4.62
C LYS A 60 12.16 -8.52 -5.78
N ASN A 61 12.11 -7.35 -6.42
CA ASN A 61 12.99 -7.01 -7.54
C ASN A 61 14.49 -6.99 -7.17
N ARG A 62 14.81 -6.78 -5.90
CA ARG A 62 16.19 -6.83 -5.36
C ARG A 62 16.57 -8.20 -4.77
N GLY A 63 15.72 -9.22 -4.91
CA GLY A 63 15.95 -10.56 -4.36
C GLY A 63 15.72 -10.69 -2.86
N ASN A 64 15.20 -9.66 -2.18
CA ASN A 64 14.87 -9.73 -0.76
C ASN A 64 13.46 -10.30 -0.56
N LEU A 65 13.30 -11.60 -0.82
CA LEU A 65 11.99 -12.27 -0.80
C LEU A 65 11.36 -12.30 0.58
N ARG A 66 12.14 -12.53 1.64
CA ARG A 66 11.65 -12.51 3.04
C ARG A 66 11.06 -11.16 3.42
N GLY A 67 11.74 -10.08 3.02
CA GLY A 67 11.24 -8.72 3.21
C GLY A 67 9.98 -8.44 2.41
N ALA A 68 9.90 -8.94 1.17
CA ALA A 68 8.73 -8.82 0.32
C ALA A 68 7.51 -9.53 0.92
N VAL A 69 7.62 -10.80 1.31
CA VAL A 69 6.55 -11.59 1.95
C VAL A 69 5.95 -10.85 3.14
N ARG A 70 6.80 -10.42 4.08
CA ARG A 70 6.37 -9.69 5.28
C ARG A 70 5.57 -8.43 4.94
N LEU A 71 5.98 -7.69 3.92
CA LEU A 71 5.34 -6.45 3.51
C LEU A 71 4.07 -6.69 2.69
N LEU A 72 3.99 -7.75 1.89
CA LEU A 72 2.76 -8.17 1.20
C LEU A 72 1.68 -8.53 2.22
N ASP A 73 1.99 -9.40 3.17
CA ASP A 73 1.05 -9.82 4.22
C ASP A 73 0.57 -8.64 5.08
N SER A 74 1.51 -7.83 5.58
CA SER A 74 1.17 -6.63 6.37
C SER A 74 0.39 -5.60 5.55
N GLY A 75 0.75 -5.42 4.28
CA GLY A 75 0.09 -4.47 3.37
C GLY A 75 -1.34 -4.90 3.07
N ALA A 76 -1.56 -6.18 2.75
CA ALA A 76 -2.89 -6.75 2.50
C ALA A 76 -3.81 -6.59 3.72
N LYS A 77 -3.33 -6.89 4.94
CA LYS A 77 -4.09 -6.71 6.19
C LYS A 77 -4.56 -5.27 6.42
N LEU A 78 -3.75 -4.28 6.02
CA LEU A 78 -4.14 -2.87 6.12
C LEU A 78 -5.23 -2.48 5.12
N LEU A 79 -5.37 -3.21 4.01
CA LEU A 79 -6.41 -2.98 3.01
C LEU A 79 -7.76 -3.59 3.40
N GLU A 80 -7.80 -4.62 4.26
CA GLU A 80 -9.03 -5.35 4.66
C GLU A 80 -10.23 -4.44 5.00
N PRO A 81 -10.08 -3.35 5.78
CA PRO A 81 -11.22 -2.48 6.11
C PRO A 81 -11.79 -1.69 4.93
N PHE A 82 -11.05 -1.59 3.82
CA PHE A 82 -11.38 -0.79 2.65
C PHE A 82 -11.84 -1.63 1.46
N LEU A 83 -11.90 -2.96 1.64
CA LEU A 83 -12.33 -3.87 0.58
C LEU A 83 -13.85 -3.76 0.32
N PRO A 84 -14.30 -4.10 -0.90
CA PRO A 84 -13.47 -4.39 -2.09
C PRO A 84 -13.05 -3.11 -2.84
N VAL A 85 -13.66 -1.96 -2.51
CA VAL A 85 -13.51 -0.73 -3.28
C VAL A 85 -13.43 0.48 -2.36
N PHE A 86 -12.43 1.31 -2.56
CA PHE A 86 -12.33 2.61 -1.89
C PHE A 86 -11.64 3.63 -2.80
N ALA A 87 -12.10 4.87 -2.77
CA ALA A 87 -11.59 5.96 -3.63
C ALA A 87 -11.55 5.60 -5.13
N GLY A 88 -12.45 4.71 -5.58
CA GLY A 88 -12.50 4.22 -6.97
C GLY A 88 -11.47 3.13 -7.30
N LEU A 89 -10.62 2.74 -6.35
CA LEU A 89 -9.63 1.67 -6.52
C LEU A 89 -10.27 0.30 -6.25
N ASP A 90 -9.96 -0.67 -7.11
CA ASP A 90 -10.25 -2.09 -6.89
C ASP A 90 -9.23 -2.67 -5.90
N LEU A 91 -9.52 -2.47 -4.61
CA LEU A 91 -8.67 -2.94 -3.52
C LEU A 91 -8.83 -4.45 -3.30
N GLY A 92 -9.99 -5.03 -3.63
CA GLY A 92 -10.22 -6.46 -3.60
C GLY A 92 -9.22 -7.19 -4.48
N ARG A 93 -9.12 -6.76 -5.74
CA ARG A 93 -8.14 -7.34 -6.67
C ARG A 93 -6.70 -7.15 -6.21
N LEU A 94 -6.33 -5.95 -5.77
CA LEU A 94 -4.98 -5.68 -5.28
C LEU A 94 -4.62 -6.56 -4.06
N HIS A 95 -5.57 -6.72 -3.15
CA HIS A 95 -5.44 -7.56 -1.96
C HIS A 95 -5.19 -9.03 -2.33
N ASP A 96 -6.04 -9.58 -3.19
CA ASP A 96 -5.95 -11.00 -3.59
C ASP A 96 -4.66 -11.28 -4.38
N GLU A 97 -4.28 -10.37 -5.29
CA GLU A 97 -3.02 -10.46 -6.02
C GLU A 97 -1.80 -10.37 -5.08
N ALA A 98 -1.86 -9.53 -4.04
CA ALA A 98 -0.80 -9.42 -3.05
C ALA A 98 -0.64 -10.70 -2.20
N LEU A 99 -1.74 -11.30 -1.77
CA LEU A 99 -1.73 -12.57 -1.02
C LEU A 99 -1.25 -13.73 -1.89
N ALA A 100 -1.73 -13.85 -3.13
CA ALA A 100 -1.28 -14.88 -4.05
C ALA A 100 0.24 -14.78 -4.31
N LEU A 101 0.76 -13.57 -4.47
CA LEU A 101 2.21 -13.37 -4.58
C LEU A 101 2.93 -13.76 -3.28
N CYS A 102 2.37 -13.43 -2.12
CA CYS A 102 2.94 -13.79 -0.82
C CYS A 102 3.11 -15.32 -0.70
N GLU A 103 2.05 -16.09 -0.99
CA GLU A 103 2.08 -17.55 -0.96
C GLU A 103 3.13 -18.14 -1.91
N VAL A 104 3.23 -17.60 -3.12
CA VAL A 104 4.23 -18.11 -4.09
C VAL A 104 5.65 -17.81 -3.62
N LEU A 105 5.91 -16.61 -3.11
CA LEU A 105 7.24 -16.26 -2.57
C LEU A 105 7.62 -17.12 -1.37
N GLU A 106 6.66 -17.54 -0.55
CA GLU A 106 6.89 -18.46 0.58
C GLU A 106 7.14 -19.91 0.13
N SER A 107 6.52 -20.33 -0.98
CA SER A 107 6.64 -21.69 -1.50
C SER A 107 7.96 -22.00 -2.26
N GLU A 108 8.90 -21.05 -2.31
CA GLU A 108 10.14 -21.12 -3.12
C GLU A 108 9.92 -21.46 -4.61
N SER A 109 8.70 -21.24 -5.12
CA SER A 109 8.32 -21.48 -6.51
C SER A 109 8.71 -20.31 -7.40
N ARG A 110 9.34 -20.58 -8.56
CA ARG A 110 9.74 -19.66 -9.66
C ARG A 110 9.02 -18.28 -9.66
N PRO A 111 9.44 -17.31 -8.82
CA PRO A 111 8.68 -16.06 -8.65
C PRO A 111 8.88 -15.09 -9.82
N GLU A 112 9.78 -15.41 -10.75
CA GLU A 112 10.00 -14.70 -12.00
C GLU A 112 8.84 -14.81 -13.00
N LEU A 113 7.97 -15.82 -12.87
CA LEU A 113 6.86 -16.06 -13.81
C LEU A 113 5.54 -15.41 -13.38
N LEU A 114 5.47 -14.90 -12.15
CA LEU A 114 4.27 -14.21 -11.68
C LEU A 114 4.24 -12.77 -12.14
N GLU A 115 3.09 -12.38 -12.69
CA GLU A 115 2.76 -10.98 -12.88
C GLU A 115 2.73 -10.28 -11.52
N HIS A 116 3.18 -9.03 -11.52
CA HIS A 116 3.15 -8.22 -10.30
C HIS A 116 1.71 -7.74 -10.09
N PRO A 117 1.25 -7.63 -8.82
CA PRO A 117 -0.01 -6.99 -8.50
C PRO A 117 -0.13 -5.64 -9.23
N ARG A 118 -1.34 -5.27 -9.66
CA ARG A 118 -1.61 -3.99 -10.31
C ARG A 118 -2.83 -3.33 -9.70
N ILE A 119 -2.76 -2.01 -9.56
CA ILE A 119 -3.88 -1.23 -9.05
C ILE A 119 -4.80 -0.87 -10.21
N HIS A 120 -6.08 -1.21 -10.09
CA HIS A 120 -7.09 -0.92 -11.09
C HIS A 120 -8.09 0.11 -10.56
N PHE A 121 -8.52 1.02 -11.42
CA PHE A 121 -9.71 1.84 -11.14
C PHE A 121 -10.96 1.11 -11.62
N LEU A 122 -11.97 1.01 -10.77
CA LEU A 122 -13.28 0.53 -11.21
C LEU A 122 -13.94 1.59 -12.08
N LYS A 123 -14.21 1.24 -13.33
CA LYS A 123 -15.01 2.09 -14.22
C LYS A 123 -16.39 2.26 -13.60
N SER A 124 -16.79 3.51 -13.32
CA SER A 124 -18.15 3.81 -12.90
C SER A 124 -19.09 3.20 -13.94
N ARG A 125 -19.95 2.27 -13.51
CA ARG A 125 -20.92 1.65 -14.39
C ARG A 125 -22.02 2.69 -14.67
N GLY A 126 -21.77 3.61 -15.60
CA GLY A 126 -22.79 4.51 -16.16
C GLY A 126 -23.52 5.47 -15.20
N GLU A 127 -23.01 5.75 -13.99
CA GLU A 127 -23.66 6.70 -13.09
C GLU A 127 -22.88 8.02 -13.02
N THR A 128 -23.48 9.07 -13.58
CA THR A 128 -23.04 10.47 -13.50
C THR A 128 -23.27 11.00 -12.09
N GLY A 129 -22.41 10.63 -11.15
CA GLY A 129 -22.35 11.22 -9.82
C GLY A 129 -20.90 11.51 -9.45
N PRO A 130 -20.60 12.57 -8.68
CA PRO A 130 -19.24 12.77 -8.20
C PRO A 130 -18.80 11.51 -7.44
N LEU A 131 -17.60 11.01 -7.72
CA LEU A 131 -16.96 9.92 -6.99
C LEU A 131 -16.78 10.37 -5.53
N LEU A 132 -17.85 10.23 -4.74
CA LEU A 132 -17.82 10.57 -3.33
C LEU A 132 -16.92 9.51 -2.70
N PHE A 133 -15.77 9.93 -2.18
CA PHE A 133 -15.00 9.11 -1.25
C PHE A 133 -16.00 8.52 -0.26
N SER A 134 -16.24 7.20 -0.34
CA SER A 134 -17.04 6.51 0.66
C SER A 134 -16.42 6.85 2.01
N ALA A 135 -17.22 7.35 2.95
CA ALA A 135 -16.70 7.72 4.26
C ALA A 135 -15.88 6.55 4.81
N PRO A 136 -14.67 6.80 5.35
CA PRO A 136 -13.85 5.72 5.88
C PRO A 136 -14.64 4.94 6.93
N PRO A 137 -14.47 3.61 7.03
CA PRO A 137 -15.11 2.85 8.10
C PRO A 137 -14.73 3.47 9.44
N SER A 138 -15.72 3.73 10.28
CA SER A 138 -15.53 4.30 11.62
C SER A 138 -14.91 3.25 12.54
N SER A 139 -13.64 2.94 12.34
CA SER A 139 -12.88 2.06 13.21
C SER A 139 -12.15 2.89 14.24
N SER A 140 -12.72 2.99 15.45
CA SER A 140 -11.92 3.25 16.64
C SER A 140 -10.98 2.06 16.81
N PRO A 141 -9.65 2.20 16.71
CA PRO A 141 -8.77 1.10 17.04
C PRO A 141 -8.84 0.91 18.56
N GLN A 142 -9.42 -0.20 19.01
CA GLN A 142 -9.13 -0.69 20.36
C GLN A 142 -7.62 -0.95 20.39
N ARG A 143 -6.89 -0.03 21.04
CA ARG A 143 -5.44 -0.15 21.26
C ARG A 143 -5.14 -1.53 21.85
N PRO A 144 -4.28 -2.35 21.24
CA PRO A 144 -3.75 -3.50 21.94
C PRO A 144 -2.92 -3.00 23.14
N ARG A 145 -3.13 -3.69 24.26
CA ARG A 145 -2.54 -3.47 25.59
C ARG A 145 -1.01 -3.35 25.47
N ARG A 146 -0.42 -2.33 26.10
CA ARG A 146 1.03 -2.11 26.18
C ARG A 146 1.74 -3.38 26.68
N TYR A 147 2.68 -3.90 25.90
CA TYR A 147 3.73 -4.79 26.42
C TYR A 147 4.82 -3.92 27.05
N VAL A 148 4.99 -4.03 28.37
CA VAL A 148 6.17 -3.54 29.09
C VAL A 148 7.19 -4.67 29.04
N GLY A 149 8.35 -4.45 28.42
CA GLY A 149 9.38 -5.50 28.34
C GLY A 149 10.68 -5.09 27.66
N GLN A 150 11.56 -4.49 28.46
CA GLN A 150 13.04 -4.55 28.39
C GLN A 150 13.83 -3.89 27.24
N ARG A 151 14.97 -3.34 27.66
CA ARG A 151 15.95 -2.50 26.95
C ARG A 151 16.79 -3.35 25.97
N GLY A 152 17.19 -2.76 24.85
CA GLY A 152 18.23 -3.30 23.98
C GLY A 152 18.52 -2.41 22.76
N VAL A 153 19.59 -1.60 22.87
CA VAL A 153 20.47 -1.07 21.81
C VAL A 153 19.89 -0.80 20.40
N VAL A 154 19.87 0.50 20.06
CA VAL A 154 19.71 1.03 18.71
C VAL A 154 20.91 0.66 17.83
N GLY A 155 20.65 -0.02 16.71
CA GLY A 155 21.64 -0.22 15.63
C GLY A 155 21.51 0.90 14.60
N GLU A 156 22.55 1.72 14.49
CA GLU A 156 22.76 2.70 13.43
C GLU A 156 22.79 2.02 12.05
N PHE A 157 22.03 2.59 11.11
CA PHE A 157 22.03 2.19 9.71
C PHE A 157 23.10 3.02 8.97
N ILE A 158 24.30 2.46 8.84
CA ILE A 158 25.41 3.06 8.10
C ILE A 158 25.12 2.96 6.60
N LYS A 159 25.04 4.10 5.91
CA LYS A 159 25.05 4.18 4.43
C LYS A 159 26.48 3.92 3.92
N PRO A 160 26.70 3.09 2.89
CA PRO A 160 28.00 3.03 2.22
C PRO A 160 28.16 4.23 1.27
N SER A 161 29.32 4.91 1.36
CA SER A 161 29.81 5.86 0.34
C SER A 161 30.52 5.10 -0.79
N PRO A 162 30.51 5.61 -2.04
CA PRO A 162 31.23 5.01 -3.16
C PRO A 162 32.72 5.38 -3.16
N GLU A 163 33.47 4.59 -3.94
CA GLU A 163 34.94 4.51 -4.07
C GLU A 163 35.72 5.83 -4.19
#